data_AF-A0A1M7EHH5-F1
#
_entry.id   AF-A0A1M7EHH5-F1
#
_cell.length_a   1.000
_cell.length_b   1.000
_cell.length_c   1.000
_cell.angle_alpha   90.00
_cell.angle_beta   90.00
_cell.angle_gamma   90.00
#
_symmetry.space_group_name_H-M   'P 1'
#
loop_
_entity.id
_entity.type
_entity.pdbx_description
1 polymer ?
#
loop_
_entity_poly.entity_id
_entity_poly.type
_entity_poly.pdbx_seq_one_letter_code
_entity_poly.pdbx_strand_id
1 'polypeptide(L)'
;MTLQKTRPRTQAELDADMAARPRPVRNTFEGMYPLHEDIELSDEQVQIVLDYLQEVDFHLPGGAAHEFLMVRWARYSGFQFLQEPLEAYAIGLRCTRPGMEDQHTFIRMSWGQLMGDPEATRLPVNEPVLASDMMTLARYRDTRTGPSRTGVDAYGAAPDGPAPNAVPDPVPGTDFDLKLLDGALNDVLEHHATGKDRDINSWWDPALNWGVALAGRYPRLKYFESQGRLDEKTLAALHAFEARAARAEAVLQELGLASPAKVAETALQQAEKAERGKFFRRHRVRNPQPLTGSRAAT
;
A
#
# COMPACT_ATOMS: atom_id res chain seq x y z
N MET A 1 -4.35 7.47 -28.73
CA MET A 1 -5.56 8.06 -28.11
C MET A 1 -5.66 7.54 -26.70
N THR A 2 -5.26 8.34 -25.72
CA THR A 2 -5.46 8.06 -24.29
C THR A 2 -6.94 8.24 -23.99
N LEU A 3 -7.63 7.16 -23.60
CA LEU A 3 -8.97 7.26 -23.02
C LEU A 3 -8.85 8.22 -21.83
N GLN A 4 -9.43 9.43 -21.95
CA GLN A 4 -9.76 10.21 -20.76
C GLN A 4 -10.66 9.29 -19.92
N LYS A 5 -10.11 8.73 -18.83
CA LYS A 5 -10.91 8.03 -17.84
C LYS A 5 -11.80 9.08 -17.20
N THR A 6 -13.01 9.24 -17.73
CA THR A 6 -14.06 10.03 -17.11
C THR A 6 -14.31 9.43 -15.73
N ARG A 7 -14.01 10.18 -14.68
CA ARG A 7 -14.26 9.75 -13.30
C ARG A 7 -15.77 9.73 -13.07
N PRO A 8 -16.33 8.69 -12.43
CA PRO A 8 -17.74 8.66 -12.10
C PRO A 8 -18.14 9.89 -11.27
N ARG A 9 -19.21 10.56 -11.68
CA ARG A 9 -19.84 11.70 -11.00
C ARG A 9 -21.22 11.36 -10.45
N THR A 10 -21.82 10.27 -10.92
CA THR A 10 -23.12 9.76 -10.44
C THR A 10 -23.00 8.33 -9.94
N GLN A 11 -23.95 7.89 -9.12
CA GLN A 11 -23.98 6.51 -8.60
C GLN A 11 -24.08 5.50 -9.75
N ALA A 12 -24.90 5.78 -10.78
CA ALA A 12 -25.04 4.93 -11.95
C ALA A 12 -23.73 4.78 -12.74
N GLU A 13 -22.95 5.86 -12.89
CA GLU A 13 -21.64 5.80 -13.54
C GLU A 13 -20.64 4.98 -12.72
N LEU A 14 -20.69 5.09 -11.39
CA LEU A 14 -19.82 4.32 -10.50
C LEU A 14 -20.17 2.84 -10.54
N ASP A 15 -21.46 2.51 -10.52
CA ASP A 15 -21.95 1.14 -10.61
C ASP A 15 -21.52 0.49 -11.93
N ALA A 16 -21.62 1.21 -13.04
CA ALA A 16 -21.14 0.74 -14.35
C ALA A 16 -19.61 0.51 -14.38
N ASP A 17 -18.82 1.43 -13.79
CA ASP A 17 -17.35 1.28 -13.68
C ASP A 17 -16.96 0.07 -12.82
N MET A 18 -17.71 -0.20 -11.75
CA MET A 18 -17.46 -1.32 -10.84
C MET A 18 -17.90 -2.66 -11.44
N ALA A 19 -19.03 -2.71 -12.16
CA ALA A 19 -19.50 -3.92 -12.84
C ALA A 19 -18.52 -4.43 -13.91
N ALA A 20 -17.73 -3.52 -14.51
CA ALA A 20 -16.69 -3.85 -15.48
C ALA A 20 -15.41 -4.46 -14.86
N ARG A 21 -15.31 -4.53 -13.52
CA ARG A 21 -14.10 -4.97 -12.81
C ARG A 21 -14.37 -6.24 -12.00
N PRO A 22 -13.42 -7.18 -11.94
CA PRO A 22 -13.57 -8.37 -11.12
C PRO A 22 -13.66 -7.98 -9.64
N ARG A 23 -14.53 -8.68 -8.90
CA ARG A 23 -14.66 -8.50 -7.45
C ARG A 23 -13.33 -8.82 -6.76
N PRO A 24 -12.82 -7.94 -5.87
CA PRO A 24 -11.71 -8.25 -5.00
C PRO A 24 -12.07 -9.49 -4.19
N VAL A 25 -11.29 -10.54 -4.36
CA VAL A 25 -11.44 -11.75 -3.55
C VAL A 25 -10.81 -11.46 -2.19
N ARG A 26 -11.54 -11.79 -1.12
CA ARG A 26 -11.03 -11.68 0.24
C ARG A 26 -9.90 -12.70 0.44
N ASN A 27 -8.72 -12.23 0.85
CA ASN A 27 -7.69 -13.10 1.41
C ASN A 27 -8.09 -13.45 2.85
N THR A 28 -8.98 -14.43 3.04
CA THR A 28 -9.21 -15.05 4.36
C THR A 28 -8.06 -16.03 4.63
N PHE A 29 -7.32 -15.83 5.71
CA PHE A 29 -6.36 -16.82 6.18
C PHE A 29 -7.08 -17.95 6.93
N GLU A 30 -6.47 -19.14 6.93
CA GLU A 30 -6.96 -20.30 7.66
C GLU A 30 -7.13 -19.95 9.15
N GLY A 31 -8.32 -20.14 9.72
CA GLY A 31 -8.68 -19.74 11.09
C GLY A 31 -9.52 -18.47 11.22
N MET A 32 -9.74 -17.72 10.14
CA MET A 32 -10.71 -16.61 10.13
C MET A 32 -12.12 -17.12 9.82
N TYR A 33 -13.03 -17.07 10.80
CA TYR A 33 -14.45 -17.40 10.63
C TYR A 33 -15.29 -16.11 10.69
N PRO A 34 -15.49 -15.41 9.56
CA PRO A 34 -16.39 -14.27 9.55
C PRO A 34 -17.82 -14.70 9.85
N LEU A 35 -18.54 -13.93 10.68
CA LEU A 35 -19.97 -14.18 10.92
C LEU A 35 -20.82 -13.89 9.68
N HIS A 36 -20.35 -12.96 8.83
CA HIS A 36 -21.03 -12.59 7.59
C HIS A 36 -20.08 -12.50 6.40
N GLU A 37 -20.64 -12.73 5.21
CA GLU A 37 -19.95 -12.51 3.94
C GLU A 37 -19.88 -11.01 3.61
N ASP A 38 -18.97 -10.64 2.70
CA ASP A 38 -19.00 -9.31 2.10
C ASP A 38 -20.28 -9.21 1.25
N ILE A 39 -20.99 -8.08 1.32
CA ILE A 39 -22.29 -7.93 0.65
C ILE A 39 -22.25 -6.88 -0.46
N GLU A 40 -23.05 -7.12 -1.49
CA GLU A 40 -23.40 -6.10 -2.47
C GLU A 40 -24.67 -5.38 -2.02
N LEU A 41 -24.60 -4.06 -1.98
CA LEU A 41 -25.61 -3.18 -1.44
C LEU A 41 -26.72 -2.95 -2.47
N SER A 42 -27.96 -3.18 -2.04
CA SER A 42 -29.16 -2.81 -2.79
C SER A 42 -29.35 -1.30 -2.82
N ASP A 43 -30.28 -0.80 -3.64
CA ASP A 43 -30.60 0.63 -3.71
C ASP A 43 -31.12 1.15 -2.36
N GLU A 44 -31.90 0.35 -1.64
CA GLU A 44 -32.39 0.67 -0.31
C GLU A 44 -31.23 0.82 0.68
N GLN A 45 -30.25 -0.08 0.63
CA GLN A 45 -29.07 -0.01 1.50
C GLN A 45 -28.16 1.16 1.14
N VAL A 46 -28.04 1.49 -0.15
CA VAL A 46 -27.36 2.71 -0.60
C VAL A 46 -28.00 3.93 0.05
N GLN A 47 -29.34 4.02 0.00
CA GLN A 47 -30.05 5.15 0.57
C GLN A 47 -29.89 5.23 2.09
N ILE A 48 -29.96 4.09 2.81
CA ILE A 48 -29.70 4.02 4.25
C ILE A 48 -28.33 4.62 4.59
N VAL A 49 -27.29 4.27 3.83
CA VAL A 49 -25.94 4.82 4.05
C VAL A 49 -25.91 6.33 3.77
N LEU A 50 -26.48 6.79 2.65
CA LEU A 50 -26.50 8.21 2.28
C LEU A 50 -27.27 9.08 3.29
N ASP A 51 -28.38 8.58 3.82
CA ASP A 51 -29.16 9.25 4.86
C ASP A 51 -28.35 9.32 6.15
N TYR A 52 -27.68 8.22 6.51
CA TYR A 52 -26.84 8.16 7.70
C TYR A 52 -25.66 9.13 7.62
N LEU A 53 -24.99 9.26 6.46
CA LEU A 53 -23.92 10.24 6.26
C LEU A 53 -24.38 11.66 6.56
N GLN A 54 -25.57 12.02 6.12
CA GLN A 54 -26.16 13.34 6.38
C GLN A 54 -26.55 13.51 7.85
N GLU A 55 -27.13 12.47 8.46
CA GLU A 55 -27.53 12.48 9.87
C GLU A 55 -26.35 12.76 10.80
N VAL A 56 -25.20 12.14 10.56
CA VAL A 56 -24.00 12.27 11.41
C VAL A 56 -23.02 13.34 10.92
N ASP A 57 -23.39 14.09 9.87
CA ASP A 57 -22.54 15.08 9.21
C ASP A 57 -21.14 14.53 8.86
N PHE A 58 -21.10 13.30 8.30
CA PHE A 58 -19.84 12.65 7.96
C PHE A 58 -19.27 13.24 6.66
N HIS A 59 -18.14 13.94 6.75
CA HIS A 59 -17.48 14.50 5.58
C HIS A 59 -15.97 14.62 5.72
N LEU A 60 -15.25 14.60 4.60
CA LEU A 60 -13.83 14.94 4.59
C LEU A 60 -13.64 16.43 4.96
N PRO A 61 -12.49 16.83 5.53
CA PRO A 61 -12.22 18.24 5.81
C PRO A 61 -12.37 19.10 4.55
N GLY A 62 -13.22 20.13 4.64
CA GLY A 62 -13.54 21.01 3.53
C GLY A 62 -14.53 20.44 2.52
N GLY A 63 -15.23 19.33 2.82
CA GLY A 63 -16.35 18.77 2.05
C GLY A 63 -17.71 18.92 2.75
N ALA A 64 -18.74 18.25 2.24
CA ALA A 64 -20.06 18.09 2.88
C ALA A 64 -20.58 16.65 2.75
N ALA A 65 -21.48 16.24 3.64
CA ALA A 65 -21.96 14.86 3.72
C ALA A 65 -22.69 14.32 2.48
N HIS A 66 -23.23 15.20 1.63
CA HIS A 66 -23.88 14.81 0.38
C HIS A 66 -22.91 14.70 -0.81
N GLU A 67 -21.63 15.02 -0.62
CA GLU A 67 -20.60 15.00 -1.68
C GLU A 67 -19.92 13.62 -1.80
N PHE A 68 -20.68 12.54 -1.69
CA PHE A 68 -20.17 11.17 -1.82
C PHE A 68 -20.99 10.31 -2.77
N LEU A 69 -20.29 9.47 -3.54
CA LEU A 69 -20.85 8.27 -4.15
C LEU A 69 -20.44 7.06 -3.32
N MET A 70 -21.29 6.04 -3.30
CA MET A 70 -21.07 4.87 -2.50
C MET A 70 -20.55 3.70 -3.36
N VAL A 71 -19.51 3.03 -2.90
CA VAL A 71 -19.14 1.73 -3.46
C VAL A 71 -20.15 0.72 -2.94
N ARG A 72 -20.88 0.06 -3.85
CA ARG A 72 -21.91 -0.94 -3.48
C ARG A 72 -21.39 -2.17 -2.76
N TRP A 73 -20.10 -2.27 -2.48
CA TRP A 73 -19.55 -3.45 -1.82
C TRP A 73 -19.19 -3.08 -0.40
N ALA A 74 -19.97 -3.59 0.55
CA ALA A 74 -19.70 -3.44 1.96
C ALA A 74 -18.87 -4.63 2.42
N ARG A 75 -17.71 -4.34 3.01
CA ARG A 75 -16.80 -5.36 3.51
C ARG A 75 -17.12 -5.64 4.97
N TYR A 76 -17.38 -6.90 5.31
CA TYR A 76 -17.52 -7.27 6.71
C TYR A 76 -16.19 -7.02 7.42
N SER A 77 -16.21 -6.22 8.48
CA SER A 77 -15.04 -5.79 9.25
C SER A 77 -15.15 -6.13 10.74
N GLY A 78 -16.23 -6.78 11.18
CA GLY A 78 -16.46 -7.12 12.59
C GLY A 78 -15.33 -7.93 13.24
N PHE A 79 -14.61 -8.74 12.46
CA PHE A 79 -13.47 -9.52 12.95
C PHE A 79 -12.18 -8.70 13.17
N GLN A 80 -12.12 -7.44 12.72
CA GLN A 80 -10.90 -6.61 12.80
C GLN A 80 -10.79 -5.84 14.12
N PHE A 81 -11.83 -5.85 14.96
CA PHE A 81 -11.90 -5.06 16.19
C PHE A 81 -12.23 -5.97 17.37
N LEU A 82 -11.30 -6.12 18.30
CA LEU A 82 -11.45 -6.98 19.50
C LEU A 82 -12.50 -6.45 20.50
N GLN A 83 -12.89 -5.17 20.40
CA GLN A 83 -13.73 -4.47 21.38
C GLN A 83 -15.10 -4.05 20.82
N GLU A 84 -15.35 -4.23 19.53
CA GLU A 84 -16.63 -3.88 18.91
C GLU A 84 -17.49 -5.12 18.71
N PRO A 85 -18.83 -4.98 18.72
CA PRO A 85 -19.70 -6.08 18.33
C PRO A 85 -19.24 -6.61 16.99
N LEU A 86 -19.07 -7.94 16.90
CA LEU A 86 -18.52 -8.64 15.73
C LEU A 86 -19.40 -8.52 14.47
N GLU A 87 -20.28 -7.53 14.35
CA GLU A 87 -21.26 -7.36 13.29
C GLU A 87 -21.13 -5.98 12.65
N ALA A 88 -19.93 -5.65 12.16
CA ALA A 88 -19.63 -4.36 11.51
C ALA A 88 -19.30 -4.53 10.03
N TYR A 89 -19.68 -3.55 9.23
CA TYR A 89 -19.35 -3.41 7.82
C TYR A 89 -18.63 -2.09 7.57
N ALA A 90 -17.61 -2.12 6.71
CA ALA A 90 -16.98 -0.94 6.15
C ALA A 90 -17.51 -0.71 4.72
N ILE A 91 -18.09 0.47 4.50
CA ILE A 91 -18.67 0.89 3.21
C ILE A 91 -17.79 1.97 2.60
N GLY A 92 -17.25 1.72 1.40
CA GLY A 92 -16.37 2.66 0.71
C GLY A 92 -17.13 3.86 0.11
N LEU A 93 -16.55 5.04 0.23
CA LEU A 93 -17.11 6.31 -0.23
C LEU A 93 -16.12 7.00 -1.18
N ARG A 94 -16.61 7.52 -2.31
CA ARG A 94 -15.83 8.35 -3.25
C ARG A 94 -16.33 9.79 -3.19
N CYS A 95 -15.46 10.74 -2.87
CA CYS A 95 -15.85 12.15 -2.83
C CYS A 95 -16.15 12.68 -4.25
N THR A 96 -17.23 13.45 -4.40
CA THR A 96 -17.62 14.09 -5.67
C THR A 96 -17.32 15.58 -5.72
N ARG A 97 -16.84 16.15 -4.62
CA ARG A 97 -16.51 17.57 -4.56
C ARG A 97 -15.43 17.91 -5.59
N PRO A 98 -15.59 19.01 -6.35
CA PRO A 98 -14.57 19.48 -7.28
C PRO A 98 -13.19 19.63 -6.61
N GLY A 99 -12.17 18.97 -7.16
CA GLY A 99 -10.80 18.96 -6.64
C GLY A 99 -10.52 17.92 -5.55
N MET A 100 -11.51 17.12 -5.15
CA MET A 100 -11.37 16.02 -4.19
C MET A 100 -11.79 14.66 -4.75
N GLU A 101 -11.93 14.52 -6.07
CA GLU A 101 -12.51 13.34 -6.72
C GLU A 101 -11.68 12.05 -6.56
N ASP A 102 -10.40 12.17 -6.20
CA ASP A 102 -9.52 11.03 -5.88
C ASP A 102 -9.47 10.71 -4.37
N GLN A 103 -10.22 11.47 -3.56
CA GLN A 103 -10.26 11.27 -2.13
C GLN A 103 -11.37 10.27 -1.80
N HIS A 104 -10.94 9.07 -1.44
CA HIS A 104 -11.83 8.00 -1.01
C HIS A 104 -11.69 7.80 0.50
N THR A 105 -12.81 7.50 1.16
CA THR A 105 -12.88 7.19 2.59
C THR A 105 -13.83 6.01 2.78
N PHE A 106 -14.16 5.66 4.01
CA PHE A 106 -15.19 4.68 4.33
C PHE A 106 -15.93 5.08 5.60
N ILE A 107 -17.19 4.64 5.70
CA ILE A 107 -17.95 4.69 6.94
C ILE A 107 -18.19 3.28 7.46
N ARG A 108 -18.26 3.14 8.77
CA ARG A 108 -18.64 1.88 9.42
C ARG A 108 -20.08 1.92 9.88
N MET A 109 -20.79 0.81 9.66
CA MET A 109 -22.15 0.60 10.15
C MET A 109 -22.27 -0.81 10.71
N SER A 110 -23.13 -1.00 11.70
CA SER A 110 -23.48 -2.35 12.14
C SER A 110 -24.30 -3.06 11.07
N TRP A 111 -24.32 -4.39 11.11
CA TRP A 111 -25.17 -5.20 10.26
C TRP A 111 -26.63 -4.77 10.36
N GLY A 112 -27.18 -4.66 11.58
CA GLY A 112 -28.57 -4.23 11.80
C GLY A 112 -28.88 -2.86 11.20
N GLN A 113 -27.98 -1.88 11.38
CA GLN A 113 -28.15 -0.55 10.77
C GLN A 113 -28.22 -0.64 9.25
N LEU A 114 -27.30 -1.41 8.64
CA LEU A 114 -27.21 -1.56 7.19
C LEU A 114 -28.40 -2.37 6.62
N MET A 115 -29.00 -3.24 7.41
CA MET A 115 -30.23 -3.96 7.05
C MET A 115 -31.51 -3.15 7.30
N GLY A 116 -31.42 -1.93 7.84
CA GLY A 116 -32.57 -1.07 8.09
C GLY A 116 -33.39 -1.45 9.33
N ASP A 117 -32.81 -2.16 10.29
CA ASP A 117 -33.46 -2.44 11.57
C ASP A 117 -33.49 -1.15 12.42
N PRO A 118 -34.69 -0.64 12.78
CA PRO A 118 -34.82 0.60 13.54
C PRO A 118 -34.26 0.51 14.96
N GLU A 119 -34.16 -0.68 15.54
CA GLU A 119 -33.63 -0.92 16.89
C GLU A 119 -32.14 -1.32 16.89
N ALA A 120 -31.49 -1.28 15.72
CA ALA A 120 -30.10 -1.70 15.59
C ALA A 120 -29.16 -0.85 16.43
N THR A 121 -28.21 -1.52 17.09
CA THR A 121 -27.13 -0.85 17.80
C THR A 121 -26.29 -0.04 16.82
N ARG A 122 -26.11 1.24 17.11
CA ARG A 122 -25.29 2.14 16.31
C ARG A 122 -23.83 2.04 16.72
N LEU A 123 -22.94 1.84 15.75
CA LEU A 123 -21.50 1.89 16.01
C LEU A 123 -21.05 3.34 16.24
N PRO A 124 -19.98 3.56 17.03
CA PRO A 124 -19.30 4.86 17.05
C PRO A 124 -18.85 5.26 15.64
N VAL A 125 -19.21 6.47 15.24
CA VAL A 125 -18.85 7.04 13.93
C VAL A 125 -17.33 7.15 13.86
N ASN A 126 -16.73 6.53 12.86
CA ASN A 126 -15.29 6.66 12.64
C ASN A 126 -14.93 8.04 12.12
N GLU A 127 -13.71 8.49 12.38
CA GLU A 127 -13.20 9.66 11.68
C GLU A 127 -13.04 9.38 10.18
N PRO A 128 -13.27 10.37 9.32
CA PRO A 128 -13.11 10.25 7.89
C PRO A 128 -11.60 10.21 7.56
N VAL A 129 -11.06 9.01 7.44
CA VAL A 129 -9.66 8.78 7.05
C VAL A 129 -9.57 8.50 5.55
N LEU A 130 -8.59 9.10 4.88
CA LEU A 130 -8.40 8.80 3.47
C LEU A 130 -7.86 7.38 3.31
N ALA A 131 -8.46 6.62 2.39
CA ALA A 131 -7.95 5.30 2.01
C ALA A 131 -6.51 5.38 1.50
N SER A 132 -6.12 6.49 0.88
CA SER A 132 -4.74 6.77 0.49
C SER A 132 -3.78 6.83 1.66
N ASP A 133 -4.20 7.40 2.79
CA ASP A 133 -3.35 7.68 3.94
C ASP A 133 -3.07 6.40 4.73
N MET A 134 -3.97 5.42 4.60
CA MET A 134 -3.80 4.08 5.16
C MET A 134 -2.87 3.20 4.32
N MET A 135 -2.44 3.64 3.13
CA MET A 135 -1.46 2.91 2.34
C MET A 135 -0.06 3.12 2.93
N THR A 136 0.69 2.03 3.10
CA THR A 136 2.12 2.03 3.46
C THR A 136 2.95 3.11 2.76
N LEU A 137 2.74 3.28 1.44
CA LEU A 137 3.56 4.18 0.63
C LEU A 137 3.09 5.63 0.70
N ALA A 138 2.01 5.94 1.45
CA ALA A 138 1.45 7.28 1.58
C ALA A 138 2.46 8.30 2.10
N ARG A 139 3.27 7.90 3.09
CA ARG A 139 4.30 8.76 3.70
C ARG A 139 5.42 9.17 2.74
N TYR A 140 5.53 8.51 1.60
CA TYR A 140 6.53 8.82 0.56
C TYR A 140 5.92 9.57 -0.63
N ARG A 141 4.66 10.03 -0.50
CA ARG A 141 3.97 10.82 -1.52
C ARG A 141 4.39 12.27 -1.47
N ASP A 142 4.86 12.80 -2.61
CA ASP A 142 5.20 14.22 -2.73
C ASP A 142 3.93 15.10 -2.84
N THR A 143 2.79 14.52 -3.22
CA THR A 143 1.47 15.19 -3.18
C THR A 143 0.40 14.30 -2.54
N ARG A 144 -0.71 14.89 -2.09
CA ARG A 144 -1.83 14.19 -1.46
C ARG A 144 -2.45 13.09 -2.34
N THR A 145 -2.34 13.20 -3.67
CA THR A 145 -2.84 12.20 -4.64
C THR A 145 -1.78 11.18 -5.08
N GLY A 146 -0.52 11.31 -4.67
CA GLY A 146 0.59 10.43 -5.07
C GLY A 146 1.90 11.20 -5.32
N PRO A 147 3.07 10.56 -5.42
CA PRO A 147 4.21 11.19 -6.08
C PRO A 147 3.90 11.31 -7.58
N SER A 148 4.61 12.19 -8.28
CA SER A 148 4.55 12.26 -9.73
C SER A 148 4.97 10.94 -10.40
N ARG A 149 5.67 10.03 -9.67
CA ARG A 149 6.22 8.75 -10.16
C ARG A 149 6.29 7.70 -9.02
N THR A 150 5.45 6.65 -9.03
CA THR A 150 5.58 5.45 -8.14
C THR A 150 5.55 4.16 -8.92
N GLY A 151 5.94 3.05 -8.29
CA GLY A 151 5.85 1.73 -8.90
C GLY A 151 6.69 1.67 -10.17
N VAL A 152 6.11 1.24 -11.29
CA VAL A 152 6.81 1.17 -12.59
C VAL A 152 7.23 2.56 -13.08
N ASP A 153 6.48 3.62 -12.76
CA ASP A 153 6.75 4.98 -13.24
C ASP A 153 7.97 5.61 -12.57
N ALA A 154 8.29 5.16 -11.35
CA ALA A 154 9.55 5.50 -10.68
C ALA A 154 10.76 4.91 -11.42
N TYR A 155 10.57 3.84 -12.19
CA TYR A 155 11.64 3.13 -12.91
C TYR A 155 11.64 3.35 -14.43
N GLY A 156 10.65 4.08 -14.98
CA GLY A 156 10.61 4.44 -16.40
C GLY A 156 11.65 5.49 -16.78
N ALA A 157 12.16 5.48 -18.02
CA ALA A 157 12.91 6.62 -18.55
C ALA A 157 11.97 7.84 -18.69
N ALA A 158 12.50 9.06 -18.60
CA ALA A 158 11.70 10.24 -18.96
C ALA A 158 11.22 10.11 -20.43
N PRO A 159 9.98 10.55 -20.76
CA PRO A 159 9.41 10.42 -22.11
C PRO A 159 10.25 11.14 -23.19
N ASP A 160 11.04 12.13 -22.79
CA ASP A 160 11.97 12.82 -23.65
C ASP A 160 13.37 12.24 -23.39
N GLY A 161 13.81 11.34 -24.28
CA GLY A 161 15.13 10.71 -24.17
C GLY A 161 16.27 11.73 -24.12
N PRO A 162 17.47 11.31 -23.67
CA PRO A 162 18.56 12.25 -23.39
C PRO A 162 18.94 13.02 -24.66
N ALA A 163 19.05 14.34 -24.53
CA ALA A 163 19.59 15.18 -25.59
C ALA A 163 21.03 14.73 -25.93
N PRO A 164 21.50 14.90 -27.19
CA PRO A 164 22.72 14.26 -27.69
C PRO A 164 24.04 14.59 -26.98
N ASN A 165 24.04 15.45 -25.96
CA ASN A 165 25.19 15.84 -25.15
C ASN A 165 24.86 15.98 -23.65
N ALA A 166 23.78 15.39 -23.16
CA ALA A 166 23.43 15.43 -21.74
C ALA A 166 24.26 14.44 -20.92
N VAL A 167 24.66 14.86 -19.72
CA VAL A 167 25.12 13.95 -18.63
C VAL A 167 24.16 12.76 -18.59
N PRO A 168 24.64 11.49 -18.44
CA PRO A 168 23.74 10.34 -18.41
C PRO A 168 22.62 10.60 -17.40
N ASP A 169 21.37 10.54 -17.88
CA ASP A 169 20.22 10.80 -17.03
C ASP A 169 20.31 9.91 -15.78
N PRO A 170 20.08 10.49 -14.58
CA PRO A 170 20.14 9.74 -13.34
C PRO A 170 19.23 8.51 -13.43
N VAL A 171 19.73 7.37 -12.95
CA VAL A 171 19.00 6.10 -13.08
C VAL A 171 17.64 6.23 -12.39
N PRO A 172 16.52 6.02 -13.10
CA PRO A 172 15.20 6.25 -12.53
C PRO A 172 14.97 5.44 -11.24
N GLY A 173 14.45 6.11 -10.21
CA GLY A 173 13.95 5.49 -8.99
C GLY A 173 14.99 5.25 -7.90
N THR A 174 16.25 5.65 -8.09
CA THR A 174 17.30 5.54 -7.06
C THR A 174 17.04 6.45 -5.86
N ASP A 175 16.45 7.61 -6.08
CA ASP A 175 16.00 8.55 -5.06
C ASP A 175 14.85 7.97 -4.21
N PHE A 176 13.89 7.31 -4.85
CA PHE A 176 12.79 6.62 -4.19
C PHE A 176 13.26 5.39 -3.42
N ASP A 177 14.21 4.63 -3.97
CA ASP A 177 14.86 3.50 -3.29
C ASP A 177 15.54 3.96 -1.99
N LEU A 178 16.22 5.12 -2.00
CA LEU A 178 16.81 5.72 -0.80
C LEU A 178 15.76 6.20 0.21
N LYS A 179 14.70 6.90 -0.23
CA LYS A 179 13.60 7.31 0.66
C LYS A 179 13.01 6.11 1.42
N LEU A 180 12.87 4.96 0.75
CA LEU A 180 12.35 3.73 1.37
C LEU A 180 13.33 3.08 2.34
N LEU A 181 14.63 3.11 2.05
CA LEU A 181 15.67 2.62 2.95
C LEU A 181 15.76 3.45 4.23
N ASP A 182 15.74 4.78 4.11
CA ASP A 182 15.71 5.68 5.26
C ASP A 182 14.44 5.52 6.09
N GLY A 183 13.29 5.37 5.44
CA GLY A 183 12.03 5.13 6.13
C GLY A 183 11.99 3.79 6.86
N ALA A 184 12.59 2.73 6.29
CA ALA A 184 12.71 1.44 6.97
C ALA A 184 13.63 1.52 8.20
N LEU A 185 14.75 2.24 8.10
CA LEU A 185 15.64 2.48 9.24
C LEU A 185 14.96 3.32 10.33
N ASN A 186 14.15 4.32 9.96
CA ASN A 186 13.35 5.10 10.91
C ASN A 186 12.41 4.19 11.71
N ASP A 187 11.66 3.33 11.03
CA ASP A 187 10.69 2.44 11.67
C ASP A 187 11.37 1.49 12.66
N VAL A 188 12.56 0.97 12.31
CA VAL A 188 13.37 0.12 13.21
C VAL A 188 13.81 0.87 14.46
N LEU A 189 14.32 2.10 14.30
CA LEU A 189 14.77 2.92 15.43
C LEU A 189 13.62 3.37 16.32
N GLU A 190 12.48 3.71 15.73
CA GLU A 190 11.27 4.07 16.47
C GLU A 190 10.71 2.87 17.26
N HIS A 191 10.71 1.68 16.64
CA HIS A 191 10.30 0.45 17.32
C HIS A 191 11.21 0.14 18.52
N HIS A 192 12.53 0.22 18.33
CA HIS A 192 13.51 0.04 19.41
C HIS A 192 13.31 1.04 20.56
N ALA A 193 13.12 2.32 20.24
CA ALA A 193 13.01 3.38 21.24
C ALA A 193 11.70 3.34 22.04
N THR A 194 10.59 2.93 21.41
CA THR A 194 9.25 3.06 22.01
C THR A 194 8.69 1.75 22.54
N GLY A 195 9.23 0.60 22.14
CA GLY A 195 8.70 -0.72 22.47
C GLY A 195 7.25 -0.92 22.03
N LYS A 196 6.70 0.00 21.23
CA LYS A 196 5.37 -0.16 20.66
C LYS A 196 5.49 -1.17 19.53
N ASP A 197 4.99 -2.36 19.80
CA ASP A 197 4.51 -3.22 18.75
C ASP A 197 3.52 -2.39 17.93
N ARG A 198 3.83 -2.10 16.67
CA ARG A 198 2.74 -2.10 15.69
C ARG A 198 2.29 -3.53 15.67
N ASP A 199 1.34 -3.82 16.55
CA ASP A 199 0.83 -5.15 16.87
C ASP A 199 0.70 -5.96 15.58
N ILE A 200 1.23 -7.18 15.61
CA ILE A 200 1.56 -8.05 14.45
C ILE A 200 0.32 -8.36 13.59
N ASN A 201 -0.87 -8.00 14.06
CA ASN A 201 -2.12 -8.01 13.31
C ASN A 201 -2.26 -6.88 12.27
N SER A 202 -1.31 -5.94 12.21
CA SER A 202 -1.37 -4.73 11.37
C SER A 202 -0.31 -4.65 10.27
N TRP A 203 -0.08 -5.71 9.49
CA TRP A 203 0.55 -5.64 8.14
C TRP A 203 1.96 -4.99 8.04
N TRP A 204 2.62 -4.62 9.15
CA TRP A 204 3.78 -3.73 9.15
C TRP A 204 4.83 -4.11 10.22
N ASP A 205 5.55 -5.20 9.97
CA ASP A 205 6.73 -5.59 10.76
C ASP A 205 7.96 -4.77 10.30
N PRO A 206 8.56 -3.93 11.18
CA PRO A 206 9.79 -3.18 10.86
C PRO A 206 10.93 -4.08 10.39
N ALA A 207 11.05 -5.31 10.92
CA ALA A 207 12.06 -6.28 10.51
C ALA A 207 11.85 -6.75 9.07
N LEU A 208 10.60 -7.03 8.70
CA LEU A 208 10.24 -7.43 7.33
C LEU A 208 10.53 -6.29 6.34
N ASN A 209 10.12 -5.07 6.66
CA ASN A 209 10.35 -3.91 5.79
C ASN A 209 11.83 -3.60 5.62
N TRP A 210 12.59 -3.68 6.72
CA TRP A 210 14.04 -3.57 6.70
C TRP A 210 14.67 -4.64 5.81
N GLY A 211 14.26 -5.90 5.96
CA GLY A 211 14.72 -7.02 5.14
C GLY A 211 14.40 -6.85 3.66
N VAL A 212 13.18 -6.43 3.31
CA VAL A 212 12.76 -6.19 1.91
C VAL A 212 13.54 -5.03 1.29
N ALA A 213 13.72 -3.94 2.02
CA ALA A 213 14.50 -2.79 1.55
C ALA A 213 15.96 -3.19 1.29
N LEU A 214 16.58 -3.94 2.20
CA LEU A 214 17.94 -4.43 2.06
C LEU A 214 18.12 -5.53 1.02
N ALA A 215 17.14 -6.40 0.77
CA ALA A 215 17.29 -7.50 -0.18
C ALA A 215 17.17 -7.04 -1.65
N GLY A 216 16.40 -5.99 -1.92
CA GLY A 216 16.14 -5.53 -3.28
C GLY A 216 16.78 -4.19 -3.63
N ARG A 217 16.51 -3.15 -2.82
CA ARG A 217 16.78 -1.75 -3.17
C ARG A 217 18.23 -1.38 -2.94
N TYR A 218 18.76 -1.75 -1.78
CA TYR A 218 20.13 -1.42 -1.41
C TYR A 218 21.19 -2.08 -2.33
N PRO A 219 21.11 -3.38 -2.68
CA PRO A 219 21.97 -4.01 -3.68
C PRO A 219 21.98 -3.30 -5.03
N ARG A 220 20.81 -2.85 -5.49
CA ARG A 220 20.66 -2.09 -6.73
C ARG A 220 21.36 -0.73 -6.64
N LEU A 221 21.24 -0.02 -5.52
CA LEU A 221 21.96 1.24 -5.29
C LEU A 221 23.47 1.05 -5.27
N LYS A 222 23.97 0.03 -4.55
CA LYS A 222 25.41 -0.31 -4.53
C LYS A 222 25.94 -0.72 -5.91
N TYR A 223 25.11 -1.40 -6.71
CA TYR A 223 25.45 -1.70 -8.09
C TYR A 223 25.58 -0.42 -8.93
N PHE A 224 24.64 0.52 -8.85
CA PHE A 224 24.76 1.76 -9.61
C PHE A 224 25.88 2.67 -9.13
N GLU A 225 26.18 2.67 -7.84
CA GLU A 225 27.36 3.34 -7.30
C GLU A 225 28.65 2.76 -7.88
N SER A 226 28.81 1.44 -7.89
CA SER A 226 30.03 0.80 -8.42
C SER A 226 30.24 1.02 -9.92
N GLN A 227 29.14 1.29 -10.64
CA GLN A 227 29.16 1.64 -12.07
C GLN A 227 29.27 3.15 -12.32
N GLY A 228 29.35 4.00 -11.28
CA GLY A 228 29.39 5.46 -11.43
C GLY A 228 28.12 6.05 -12.04
N ARG A 229 26.96 5.42 -11.82
CA ARG A 229 25.66 5.76 -12.43
C ARG A 229 24.70 6.51 -11.50
N LEU A 230 25.14 6.84 -10.28
CA LEU A 230 24.39 7.70 -9.37
C LEU A 230 24.80 9.16 -9.61
N ASP A 231 23.83 10.07 -9.62
CA ASP A 231 24.13 11.50 -9.57
C ASP A 231 24.73 11.89 -8.20
N GLU A 232 25.36 13.06 -8.13
CA GLU A 232 26.04 13.54 -6.92
C GLU A 232 25.11 13.62 -5.71
N LYS A 233 23.86 14.03 -5.93
CA LYS A 233 22.85 14.17 -4.87
C LYS A 233 22.48 12.81 -4.27
N THR A 234 22.23 11.82 -5.11
CA THR A 234 21.85 10.46 -4.74
C THR A 234 23.03 9.74 -4.11
N LEU A 235 24.25 9.94 -4.61
CA LEU A 235 25.47 9.39 -4.01
C LEU A 235 25.69 9.93 -2.60
N ALA A 236 25.61 11.25 -2.42
CA ALA A 236 25.73 11.88 -1.10
C ALA A 236 24.65 11.38 -0.12
N ALA A 237 23.41 11.23 -0.59
CA ALA A 237 22.32 10.68 0.22
C ALA A 237 22.55 9.21 0.59
N LEU A 238 23.07 8.39 -0.32
CA LEU A 238 23.45 7.00 -0.04
C LEU A 238 24.53 6.92 1.05
N HIS A 239 25.59 7.72 0.96
CA HIS A 239 26.64 7.74 1.99
C HIS A 239 26.11 8.24 3.35
N ALA A 240 25.20 9.22 3.34
CA ALA A 240 24.55 9.69 4.56
C ALA A 240 23.70 8.58 5.21
N PHE A 241 22.93 7.83 4.40
CA PHE A 241 22.18 6.65 4.86
C PHE A 241 23.11 5.59 5.45
N GLU A 242 24.20 5.24 4.77
CA GLU A 242 25.15 4.22 5.25
C GLU A 242 25.81 4.63 6.57
N ALA A 243 26.23 5.89 6.68
CA ALA A 243 26.79 6.42 7.92
C ALA A 243 25.77 6.38 9.07
N ARG A 244 24.49 6.64 8.75
CA ARG A 244 23.40 6.57 9.72
C ARG A 244 23.10 5.13 10.15
N ALA A 245 23.06 4.19 9.23
CA ALA A 245 22.88 2.79 9.54
C ALA A 245 24.05 2.22 10.36
N ALA A 246 25.29 2.65 10.07
CA ALA A 246 26.46 2.27 10.87
C ALA A 246 26.35 2.76 12.33
N ARG A 247 25.79 3.96 12.57
CA ARG A 247 25.50 4.44 13.93
C ARG A 247 24.39 3.64 14.62
N ALA A 248 23.47 3.05 13.85
CA ALA A 248 22.39 2.21 14.33
C ALA A 248 22.76 0.73 14.49
N GLU A 249 24.01 0.32 14.18
CA GLU A 249 24.42 -1.09 14.14
C GLU A 249 24.13 -1.84 15.45
N ALA A 250 24.32 -1.21 16.61
CA ALA A 250 24.00 -1.82 17.90
C ALA A 250 22.51 -2.16 18.04
N VAL A 251 21.63 -1.24 17.60
CA VAL A 251 20.17 -1.45 17.59
C VAL A 251 19.79 -2.57 16.62
N LEU A 252 20.40 -2.58 15.43
CA LEU A 252 20.17 -3.63 14.44
C LEU A 252 20.56 -5.01 14.98
N GLN A 253 21.71 -5.11 15.66
CA GLN A 253 22.17 -6.35 16.25
C GLN A 253 21.28 -6.82 17.41
N GLU A 254 20.86 -5.90 18.28
CA GLU A 254 19.96 -6.20 19.40
C GLU A 254 18.62 -6.76 18.91
N LEU A 255 18.08 -6.20 17.82
CA LEU A 255 16.85 -6.65 17.19
C LEU A 255 17.04 -7.85 16.24
N GLY A 256 18.26 -8.39 16.10
CA GLY A 256 18.55 -9.52 15.21
C GLY A 256 18.41 -9.21 13.71
N LEU A 257 18.51 -7.93 13.33
CA LEU A 257 18.32 -7.44 11.97
C LEU A 257 19.62 -7.43 11.15
N ALA A 258 19.47 -7.50 9.82
CA ALA A 258 20.61 -7.51 8.92
C ALA A 258 21.33 -6.15 8.89
N SER A 259 22.67 -6.18 8.89
CA SER A 259 23.50 -4.99 8.72
C SER A 259 23.66 -4.63 7.23
N PRO A 260 23.51 -3.37 6.81
CA PRO A 260 23.68 -2.97 5.42
C PRO A 260 25.09 -3.24 4.90
N ALA A 261 26.13 -3.10 5.72
CA ALA A 261 27.51 -3.35 5.28
C ALA A 261 27.70 -4.77 4.74
N LYS A 262 27.17 -5.77 5.44
CA LYS A 262 27.22 -7.19 5.03
C LYS A 262 26.42 -7.46 3.75
N VAL A 263 25.29 -6.77 3.59
CA VAL A 263 24.44 -6.88 2.39
C VAL A 263 25.13 -6.25 1.18
N ALA A 264 25.78 -5.10 1.33
CA ALA A 264 26.53 -4.43 0.26
C ALA A 264 27.65 -5.32 -0.28
N GLU A 265 28.44 -5.91 0.61
CA GLU A 265 29.53 -6.81 0.24
C GLU A 265 29.00 -7.99 -0.59
N THR A 266 27.94 -8.64 -0.09
CA THR A 266 27.32 -9.78 -0.77
C THR A 266 26.74 -9.39 -2.14
N ALA A 267 26.09 -8.23 -2.22
CA ALA A 267 25.50 -7.72 -3.46
C ALA A 267 26.56 -7.42 -4.53
N LEU A 268 27.66 -6.76 -4.16
CA LEU A 268 28.74 -6.44 -5.09
C LEU A 268 29.44 -7.70 -5.60
N GLN A 269 29.68 -8.69 -4.74
CA GLN A 269 30.21 -9.99 -5.15
C GLN A 269 29.27 -10.73 -6.11
N GLN A 270 27.95 -10.63 -5.91
CA GLN A 270 26.96 -11.22 -6.80
C GLN A 270 26.91 -10.51 -8.16
N ALA A 271 26.98 -9.18 -8.17
CA ALA A 271 27.04 -8.38 -9.39
C ALA A 271 28.30 -8.70 -10.21
N GLU A 272 29.47 -8.74 -9.57
CA GLU A 272 30.74 -9.09 -10.20
C GLU A 272 30.70 -10.52 -10.81
N LYS A 273 30.09 -11.49 -10.11
CA LYS A 273 29.87 -12.85 -10.63
C LYS A 273 28.91 -12.88 -11.81
N ALA A 274 27.86 -12.06 -11.79
CA ALA A 274 26.89 -11.95 -12.88
C ALA A 274 27.53 -11.37 -14.14
N GLU A 275 28.30 -10.29 -14.01
CA GLU A 275 29.02 -9.63 -15.12
C GLU A 275 30.10 -10.52 -15.74
N ARG A 276 30.75 -11.37 -14.94
CA ARG A 276 31.73 -12.37 -15.41
C ARG A 276 31.10 -13.62 -16.05
N GLY A 277 29.78 -13.65 -16.25
CA GLY A 277 29.09 -14.70 -17.03
C GLY A 277 28.83 -16.02 -16.30
N LYS A 278 28.98 -16.09 -14.97
CA LYS A 278 28.72 -17.33 -14.18
C LYS A 278 27.41 -17.30 -13.41
N PHE A 279 26.38 -16.61 -13.90
CA PHE A 279 25.06 -16.71 -13.31
C PHE A 279 24.35 -17.98 -13.82
N PHE A 280 24.53 -19.09 -13.10
CA PHE A 280 23.66 -20.24 -13.29
C PHE A 280 22.26 -19.85 -12.84
N ARG A 281 21.32 -19.70 -13.77
CA ARG A 281 19.89 -19.58 -13.47
C ARG A 281 19.45 -20.82 -12.68
N ARG A 282 19.56 -20.81 -11.36
CA ARG A 282 18.73 -21.63 -10.48
C ARG A 282 17.38 -20.94 -10.26
N HIS A 283 16.74 -20.49 -11.34
CA HIS A 283 15.31 -20.31 -11.30
C HIS A 283 14.67 -21.69 -11.36
N ARG A 284 14.56 -22.34 -10.21
CA ARG A 284 13.53 -23.36 -10.05
C ARG A 284 12.23 -22.57 -9.87
N VAL A 285 11.68 -22.07 -10.97
CA VAL A 285 10.25 -21.76 -11.01
C VAL A 285 9.60 -23.10 -10.77
N ARG A 286 9.21 -23.38 -9.52
CA ARG A 286 8.17 -24.36 -9.30
C ARG A 286 6.98 -23.75 -10.01
N ASN A 287 6.62 -24.26 -11.17
CA ASN A 287 5.28 -24.04 -11.69
C ASN A 287 4.35 -24.49 -10.55
N PRO A 288 3.61 -23.57 -9.90
CA PRO A 288 2.62 -24.00 -8.94
C PRO A 288 1.69 -24.93 -9.70
N GLN A 289 1.54 -26.17 -9.21
CA GLN A 289 0.52 -27.04 -9.76
C GLN A 289 -0.83 -26.33 -9.58
N PRO A 290 -1.70 -26.33 -10.61
CA PRO A 290 -3.03 -25.78 -10.46
C PRO A 290 -3.72 -26.48 -9.29
N LEU A 291 -4.26 -25.69 -8.36
CA LEU A 291 -5.03 -26.18 -7.20
C LEU A 291 -6.35 -26.85 -7.60
N THR A 292 -6.67 -26.89 -8.90
CA THR A 292 -7.84 -27.56 -9.46
C THR A 292 -7.43 -28.86 -10.15
N GLY A 293 -6.98 -29.82 -9.37
CA GLY A 293 -6.93 -31.23 -9.76
C GLY A 293 -8.06 -31.96 -9.05
N SER A 294 -9.25 -31.96 -9.67
CA SER A 294 -10.38 -32.78 -9.25
C SER A 294 -9.92 -34.22 -9.03
N ARG A 295 -9.93 -34.65 -7.77
CA ARG A 295 -9.86 -36.07 -7.43
C ARG A 295 -11.19 -36.66 -7.88
N ALA A 296 -11.22 -37.16 -9.11
CA ALA A 296 -12.30 -38.02 -9.56
C ALA A 296 -12.34 -39.20 -8.59
N ALA A 297 -13.46 -39.31 -7.87
CA ALA A 297 -13.79 -40.49 -7.10
C ALA A 297 -13.93 -41.66 -8.08
N THR A 298 -13.18 -42.71 -7.81
CA THR A 298 -13.52 -44.10 -8.18
C THR A 298 -13.59 -44.88 -6.89
#